data_AF-A0A2N1TU40-F1
#
_entry.id   AF-A0A2N1TU40-F1
#
_cell.length_a   1.000
_cell.length_b   1.000
_cell.length_c   1.000
_cell.angle_alpha   90.00
_cell.angle_beta   90.00
_cell.angle_gamma   90.00
#
_symmetry.space_group_name_H-M   'P 1'
#
loop_
_entity.id
_entity.type
_entity.pdbx_description
1 polymer ?
#
loop_
_entity_poly.entity_id
_entity_poly.type
_entity_poly.pdbx_seq_one_letter_code
_entity_poly.pdbx_strand_id
1 'polypeptide(L)'
;MQARSNRKLALFVAFCTLFSGSVFARQPVTNISSDANPLGDKPIVMMEPVTTGKGNIIGNFLGKVLNLPKTVKLDDAGFLLFGLSADAMQVTPADNKSFHVQKVLPYLTDSKEMKDVLKLRRTARQIRYQTLKDTVNKASGINAEQKAGINNFMSQSVGSPLIVMGKSPLPSFMPSPGPCMIPMGGEMVENKTGKRLGIETSMICILDIGEGKEILFSVENAMKNDTLDIVVAHETGHAMQFDLYGKLFQKIQRTSSNGHDAPIITDLGLAYIEGWAEAFEAVYGPANPKLAEKDRKKHNISEFLYSRQDPIRRDRYVWATTTGKKTGVLKNGLQLMSTEGVVAGHFYDILTSRAINAPFEKSVQTMLTSPMNFVEFINNYVKLFPEDKRVVYRIILENSHYVTMDAQAAQAYKNYYENKVGYTQNKVSKGDFEKIKKDYKAYTEGLFAKAMKNGDIFANVGPQMWFAGKINLSNIKSEPTAAKKIMAKAFGKKDKFYEFRLDLNTATADMFRMIGFAEADAAKLVEARDKTGFFKGGNPVNIIKQVVGDERFGKYNSVLNLAPYDHSKADAIAQYKEQSLALWPEDIAKLGN
;
A
#
# COMPACT_ATOMS: atom_id res chain seq x y z
N MET A 1 -40.19 -45.26 11.99
CA MET A 1 -40.09 -43.81 12.31
C MET A 1 -38.67 -43.31 12.66
N GLN A 2 -37.66 -44.16 12.88
CA GLN A 2 -36.29 -43.73 13.21
C GLN A 2 -35.48 -43.09 12.05
N ALA A 3 -35.80 -43.38 10.79
CA ALA A 3 -35.03 -42.86 9.64
C ALA A 3 -35.26 -41.36 9.31
N ARG A 4 -36.35 -40.76 9.80
CA ARG A 4 -36.64 -39.32 9.60
C ARG A 4 -35.93 -38.40 10.63
N SER A 5 -35.54 -38.95 11.78
CA SER A 5 -34.83 -38.21 12.84
C SER A 5 -33.38 -37.90 12.45
N ASN A 6 -32.67 -38.89 11.89
CA ASN A 6 -31.26 -38.75 11.51
C ASN A 6 -31.03 -37.80 10.31
N ARG A 7 -32.01 -37.65 9.40
CA ARG A 7 -31.92 -36.67 8.31
C ARG A 7 -32.04 -35.23 8.81
N LYS A 8 -32.84 -34.96 9.85
CA LYS A 8 -32.94 -33.62 10.43
C LYS A 8 -31.70 -33.24 11.23
N LEU A 9 -31.10 -34.19 11.95
CA LEU A 9 -29.84 -33.96 12.67
C LEU A 9 -28.65 -33.78 11.71
N ALA A 10 -28.59 -34.55 10.62
CA ALA A 10 -27.56 -34.38 9.58
C ALA A 10 -27.71 -33.09 8.77
N LEU A 11 -28.95 -32.65 8.49
CA LEU A 11 -29.21 -31.35 7.88
C LEU A 11 -28.91 -30.20 8.85
N PHE A 12 -29.18 -30.34 10.15
CA PHE A 12 -28.85 -29.32 11.15
C PHE A 12 -27.33 -29.19 11.35
N VAL A 13 -26.59 -30.30 11.38
CA VAL A 13 -25.11 -30.30 11.44
C VAL A 13 -24.50 -29.79 10.13
N ALA A 14 -25.08 -30.11 8.97
CA ALA A 14 -24.66 -29.54 7.68
C ALA A 14 -25.00 -28.05 7.54
N PHE A 15 -26.11 -27.58 8.14
CA PHE A 15 -26.44 -26.16 8.22
C PHE A 15 -25.50 -25.44 9.20
N CYS A 16 -25.14 -26.05 10.33
CA CYS A 16 -24.16 -25.47 11.25
C CYS A 16 -22.72 -25.45 10.68
N THR A 17 -22.33 -26.37 9.79
CA THR A 17 -21.01 -26.34 9.12
C THR A 17 -20.99 -25.49 7.83
N LEU A 18 -22.15 -25.23 7.20
CA LEU A 18 -22.28 -24.27 6.10
C LEU A 18 -22.50 -22.82 6.59
N PHE A 19 -23.02 -22.63 7.80
CA PHE A 19 -23.20 -21.33 8.45
C PHE A 19 -22.18 -21.02 9.56
N SER A 20 -21.20 -21.89 9.84
CA SER A 20 -19.98 -21.48 10.56
C SER A 20 -19.11 -20.48 9.76
N GLY A 21 -19.57 -20.08 8.57
CA GLY A 21 -19.04 -18.98 7.78
C GLY A 21 -19.57 -17.59 8.15
N SER A 22 -20.53 -17.44 9.07
CA SER A 22 -20.73 -16.15 9.75
C SER A 22 -19.69 -16.00 10.85
N VAL A 23 -18.43 -15.92 10.43
CA VAL A 23 -17.34 -15.38 11.24
C VAL A 23 -17.71 -13.92 11.42
N PHE A 24 -18.37 -13.61 12.54
CA PHE A 24 -18.24 -12.32 13.19
C PHE A 24 -16.78 -11.90 13.01
N ALA A 25 -16.56 -10.77 12.33
CA ALA A 25 -15.23 -10.20 12.12
C ALA A 25 -14.42 -10.44 13.40
N ARG A 26 -13.28 -11.15 13.28
CA ARG A 26 -12.39 -11.42 14.41
C ARG A 26 -12.32 -10.11 15.19
N GLN A 27 -12.77 -10.10 16.44
CA GLN A 27 -12.62 -8.89 17.24
C GLN A 27 -11.12 -8.56 17.23
N PRO A 28 -10.76 -7.30 16.89
CA PRO A 28 -9.37 -6.90 16.80
C PRO A 28 -8.67 -7.24 18.12
N VAL A 29 -7.40 -7.60 18.01
CA VAL A 29 -6.57 -7.90 19.18
C VAL A 29 -6.62 -6.65 20.09
N THR A 30 -7.17 -6.81 21.29
CA THR A 30 -7.48 -5.69 22.22
C THR A 30 -6.26 -5.18 22.98
N ASN A 31 -5.10 -5.83 22.86
CA ASN A 31 -3.83 -5.26 23.30
C ASN A 31 -3.31 -4.32 22.20
N ILE A 32 -3.90 -3.12 22.16
CA ILE A 32 -3.56 -2.04 21.22
C ILE A 32 -2.09 -1.66 21.36
N SER A 33 -1.55 -1.64 22.57
CA SER A 33 -0.14 -1.42 22.85
C SER A 33 0.15 -1.70 24.32
N SER A 34 1.39 -2.07 24.62
CA SER A 34 1.94 -2.06 25.99
C SER A 34 2.13 -0.65 26.59
N ASP A 35 2.00 0.41 25.80
CA ASP A 35 2.09 1.80 26.24
C ASP A 35 0.86 2.19 27.07
N ALA A 36 1.06 2.58 28.34
CA ALA A 36 -0.02 3.01 29.22
C ALA A 36 -0.20 4.53 29.28
N ASN A 37 0.67 5.30 28.62
CA ASN A 37 0.64 6.75 28.73
C ASN A 37 -0.57 7.34 27.96
N PRO A 38 -1.23 8.38 28.52
CA PRO A 38 -2.29 9.07 27.82
C PRO A 38 -1.75 9.82 26.60
N LEU A 39 -2.62 10.03 25.60
CA LEU A 39 -2.39 10.99 24.55
C LEU A 39 -2.35 12.41 25.14
N GLY A 40 -1.59 13.31 24.53
CA GLY A 40 -1.60 14.72 24.93
C GLY A 40 -2.95 15.38 24.66
N ASP A 41 -3.18 16.57 25.25
CA ASP A 41 -4.46 17.29 25.20
C ASP A 41 -4.99 17.59 23.79
N LYS A 42 -4.08 17.67 22.80
CA LYS A 42 -4.39 17.92 21.40
C LYS A 42 -3.66 16.91 20.53
N PRO A 43 -4.17 15.67 20.40
CA PRO A 43 -3.45 14.63 19.68
C PRO A 43 -3.58 14.75 18.15
N ILE A 44 -4.56 15.54 17.68
CA ILE A 44 -4.72 15.96 16.29
C ILE A 44 -4.73 17.49 16.26
N VAL A 45 -4.04 18.08 15.29
CA VAL A 45 -4.10 19.51 15.01
C VAL A 45 -4.48 19.75 13.55
N MET A 46 -5.47 20.62 13.35
CA MET A 46 -5.89 21.06 12.02
C MET A 46 -5.06 22.27 11.60
N MET A 47 -4.31 22.13 10.51
CA MET A 47 -3.39 23.16 10.02
C MET A 47 -3.71 23.53 8.57
N GLU A 48 -3.32 24.74 8.18
CA GLU A 48 -3.40 25.25 6.81
C GLU A 48 -2.02 25.75 6.36
N PRO A 49 -1.71 25.63 5.06
CA PRO A 49 -0.45 26.12 4.52
C PRO A 49 -0.39 27.65 4.62
N VAL A 50 0.73 28.19 5.08
CA VAL A 50 1.01 29.61 4.96
C VAL A 50 1.39 29.89 3.51
N THR A 51 0.68 30.80 2.84
CA THR A 51 0.99 31.16 1.45
C THR A 51 1.98 32.30 1.34
N THR A 52 2.83 32.24 0.31
CA THR A 52 3.68 33.38 -0.08
C THR A 52 2.78 34.55 -0.51
N GLY A 53 2.82 35.68 0.22
CA GLY A 53 1.87 36.76 -0.04
C GLY A 53 1.59 37.76 1.09
N LYS A 54 1.71 37.37 2.36
CA LYS A 54 1.51 38.32 3.48
C LYS A 54 2.75 39.19 3.64
N GLY A 55 2.78 40.39 3.01
CA GLY A 55 3.66 41.48 3.46
C GLY A 55 4.47 42.30 2.44
N ASN A 56 4.24 42.28 1.12
CA ASN A 56 4.88 43.27 0.22
C ASN A 56 4.17 43.44 -1.13
N ILE A 57 4.10 44.66 -1.67
CA ILE A 57 3.01 45.11 -2.58
C ILE A 57 3.18 44.71 -4.07
N ILE A 58 4.39 44.44 -4.59
CA ILE A 58 4.60 44.38 -6.05
C ILE A 58 4.92 42.97 -6.59
N GLY A 59 5.42 42.04 -5.75
CA GLY A 59 5.72 40.65 -6.16
C GLY A 59 4.69 39.57 -5.75
N ASN A 60 3.67 39.94 -4.97
CA ASN A 60 2.83 38.98 -4.21
C ASN A 60 1.44 38.69 -4.79
N PHE A 61 1.06 39.27 -5.93
CA PHE A 61 -0.25 38.97 -6.51
C PHE A 61 -0.30 37.54 -7.07
N LEU A 62 0.74 37.12 -7.81
CA LEU A 62 0.83 35.74 -8.34
C LEU A 62 0.88 34.68 -7.23
N GLY A 63 1.68 34.87 -6.17
CA GLY A 63 1.81 33.91 -5.06
C GLY A 63 0.50 33.69 -4.29
N LYS A 64 -0.27 34.76 -4.06
CA LYS A 64 -1.62 34.68 -3.45
C LYS A 64 -2.65 34.04 -4.36
N VAL A 65 -2.65 34.38 -5.65
CA VAL A 65 -3.60 33.84 -6.63
C VAL A 65 -3.34 32.36 -6.91
N LEU A 66 -2.07 31.94 -6.88
CA LEU A 66 -1.63 30.56 -7.14
C LEU A 66 -1.55 29.70 -5.87
N ASN A 67 -1.83 30.26 -4.68
CA ASN A 67 -1.81 29.57 -3.40
C ASN A 67 -0.48 28.83 -3.12
N LEU A 68 0.66 29.44 -3.45
CA LEU A 68 1.97 28.78 -3.31
C LEU A 68 2.37 28.64 -1.84
N PRO A 69 2.60 27.41 -1.32
CA PRO A 69 2.98 27.19 0.06
C PRO A 69 4.37 27.79 0.34
N LYS A 70 4.50 28.49 1.48
CA LYS A 70 5.78 29.01 1.97
C LYS A 70 6.60 27.86 2.53
N THR A 71 7.82 27.71 2.03
CA THR A 71 8.81 26.77 2.57
C THR A 71 9.87 27.51 3.38
N VAL A 72 10.39 26.83 4.40
CA VAL A 72 11.46 27.32 5.28
C VAL A 72 12.53 26.25 5.41
N LYS A 73 13.79 26.68 5.61
CA LYS A 73 14.89 25.77 5.94
C LYS A 73 14.98 25.59 7.44
N LEU A 74 15.04 24.34 7.88
CA LEU A 74 15.24 23.96 9.28
C LEU A 74 16.66 23.44 9.47
N ASP A 75 17.30 23.85 10.55
CA ASP A 75 18.65 23.46 10.97
C ASP A 75 18.66 22.53 12.18
N ASP A 76 17.49 22.25 12.77
CA ASP A 76 17.31 21.30 13.86
C ASP A 76 17.91 19.92 13.51
N ALA A 77 18.94 19.50 14.25
CA ALA A 77 19.70 18.28 13.95
C ALA A 77 18.84 17.02 13.83
N GLY A 78 17.80 16.90 14.67
CA GLY A 78 16.85 15.78 14.60
C GLY A 78 15.97 15.84 13.36
N PHE A 79 15.50 17.02 12.97
CA PHE A 79 14.75 17.19 11.72
C PHE A 79 15.62 16.87 10.50
N LEU A 80 16.87 17.33 10.49
CA LEU A 80 17.82 17.01 9.42
C LEU A 80 18.13 15.51 9.30
N LEU A 81 17.95 14.74 10.36
CA LEU A 81 18.12 13.29 10.34
C LEU A 81 16.88 12.56 9.82
N PHE A 82 15.69 12.98 10.26
CA PHE A 82 14.44 12.23 10.02
C PHE A 82 13.53 12.83 8.94
N GLY A 83 13.69 14.09 8.57
CA GLY A 83 12.97 14.73 7.46
C GLY A 83 13.58 14.39 6.10
N LEU A 84 12.76 14.38 5.04
CA LEU A 84 13.22 14.06 3.68
C LEU A 84 14.22 15.08 3.11
N SER A 85 14.06 16.35 3.48
CA SER A 85 14.97 17.43 3.14
C SER A 85 15.11 18.36 4.34
N ALA A 86 15.97 19.38 4.22
CA ALA A 86 16.03 20.46 5.20
C ALA A 86 14.84 21.44 5.07
N ASP A 87 14.03 21.31 4.01
CA ASP A 87 12.90 22.19 3.77
C ASP A 87 11.64 21.65 4.45
N ALA A 88 10.92 22.54 5.14
CA ALA A 88 9.61 22.29 5.70
C ALA A 88 8.59 23.29 5.14
N MET A 89 7.34 22.86 5.00
CA MET A 89 6.23 23.76 4.74
C MET A 89 5.87 24.50 6.02
N GLN A 90 5.74 25.82 5.95
CA GLN A 90 5.21 26.59 7.08
C GLN A 90 3.68 26.47 7.12
N VAL A 91 3.15 26.06 8.27
CA VAL A 91 1.71 25.83 8.48
C VAL A 91 1.22 26.55 9.73
N THR A 92 -0.04 26.98 9.72
CA THR A 92 -0.69 27.69 10.82
C THR A 92 -1.97 26.97 11.22
N PRO A 93 -2.47 27.11 12.48
CA PRO A 93 -3.79 26.63 12.84
C PRO A 93 -4.85 27.06 11.83
N ALA A 94 -5.68 26.11 11.41
CA ALA A 94 -6.78 26.32 10.48
C ALA A 94 -7.81 27.31 11.06
N ASP A 95 -8.61 27.94 10.19
CA ASP A 95 -9.70 28.81 10.66
C ASP A 95 -10.65 28.01 11.55
N ASN A 96 -10.94 28.52 12.75
CA ASN A 96 -11.89 27.91 13.67
C ASN A 96 -13.27 27.70 13.06
N LYS A 97 -13.64 28.47 12.02
CA LYS A 97 -14.92 28.32 11.29
C LYS A 97 -14.86 27.35 10.10
N SER A 98 -13.69 26.82 9.77
CA SER A 98 -13.54 25.89 8.65
C SER A 98 -14.31 24.59 8.87
N PHE A 99 -14.70 23.93 7.78
CA PHE A 99 -15.35 22.61 7.83
C PHE A 99 -14.50 21.57 8.58
N HIS A 100 -13.19 21.54 8.33
CA HIS A 100 -12.29 20.61 9.00
C HIS A 100 -12.22 20.83 10.51
N VAL A 101 -12.18 22.08 10.99
CA VAL A 101 -12.19 22.36 12.43
C VAL A 101 -13.56 22.11 13.06
N GLN A 102 -14.65 22.45 12.37
CA GLN A 102 -16.01 22.36 12.93
C GLN A 102 -16.63 20.96 12.84
N LYS A 103 -16.18 20.11 11.91
CA LYS A 103 -16.82 18.81 11.63
C LYS A 103 -15.82 17.66 11.68
N VAL A 104 -14.71 17.75 10.95
CA VAL A 104 -13.73 16.65 10.84
C VAL A 104 -12.98 16.44 12.16
N LEU A 105 -12.49 17.51 12.79
CA LEU A 105 -11.72 17.41 14.03
C LEU A 105 -12.55 16.80 15.17
N PRO A 106 -13.79 17.24 15.46
CA PRO A 106 -14.65 16.58 16.44
C PRO A 106 -14.88 15.11 16.11
N TYR A 107 -15.21 14.78 14.85
CA TYR A 107 -15.42 13.39 14.43
C TYR A 107 -14.21 12.50 14.76
N LEU A 108 -12.99 12.91 14.36
CA LEU A 108 -11.77 12.13 14.59
C LEU A 108 -11.38 12.08 16.08
N THR A 109 -11.64 13.15 16.84
CA THR A 109 -11.30 13.23 18.26
C THR A 109 -12.24 12.36 19.11
N ASP A 110 -13.50 12.21 18.69
CA ASP A 110 -14.48 11.40 19.39
C ASP A 110 -14.37 9.91 19.03
N SER A 111 -13.85 9.58 17.84
CA SER A 111 -13.63 8.20 17.37
C SER A 111 -12.71 7.40 18.30
N LYS A 112 -13.16 6.19 18.67
CA LYS A 112 -12.39 5.28 19.53
C LYS A 112 -11.22 4.68 18.75
N GLU A 113 -11.49 4.26 17.52
CA GLU A 113 -10.52 3.70 16.58
C GLU A 113 -9.39 4.70 16.34
N MET A 114 -9.71 5.99 16.18
CA MET A 114 -8.67 7.01 16.02
C MET A 114 -7.82 7.22 17.27
N LYS A 115 -8.39 7.12 18.47
CA LYS A 115 -7.59 7.15 19.72
C LYS A 115 -6.58 6.01 19.76
N ASP A 116 -6.99 4.82 19.33
CA ASP A 116 -6.12 3.65 19.27
C ASP A 116 -5.01 3.84 18.22
N VAL A 117 -5.35 4.33 17.02
CA VAL A 117 -4.39 4.67 15.95
C VAL A 117 -3.35 5.71 16.41
N LEU A 118 -3.78 6.78 17.09
CA LEU A 118 -2.87 7.80 17.61
C LEU A 118 -1.95 7.26 18.70
N LYS A 119 -2.47 6.36 19.54
CA LYS A 119 -1.69 5.67 20.57
C LYS A 119 -0.64 4.74 19.97
N LEU A 120 -0.98 4.03 18.90
CA LEU A 120 -0.04 3.21 18.13
C LEU A 120 1.08 4.05 17.50
N ARG A 121 0.76 5.22 16.92
CA ARG A 121 1.77 6.16 16.41
C ARG A 121 2.73 6.61 17.51
N ARG A 122 2.18 7.04 18.65
CA ARG A 122 2.96 7.44 19.84
C ARG A 122 3.90 6.30 20.28
N THR A 123 3.36 5.08 20.36
CA THR A 123 4.12 3.87 20.70
C THR A 123 5.28 3.64 19.72
N ALA A 124 5.02 3.72 18.41
CA ALA A 124 6.06 3.55 17.40
C ALA A 124 7.20 4.57 17.57
N ARG A 125 6.85 5.83 17.82
CA ARG A 125 7.83 6.91 18.09
C ARG A 125 8.58 6.71 19.41
N GLN A 126 7.91 6.20 20.45
CA GLN A 126 8.55 5.85 21.72
C GLN A 126 9.57 4.72 21.54
N ILE A 127 9.22 3.66 20.80
CA ILE A 127 10.14 2.56 20.47
C ILE A 127 11.33 3.08 19.68
N ARG A 128 11.11 3.94 18.68
CA ARG A 128 12.19 4.60 17.93
C ARG A 128 13.13 5.34 18.87
N TYR A 129 12.59 6.17 19.77
CA TYR A 129 13.41 6.94 20.70
C TYR A 129 14.25 6.02 21.61
N GLN A 130 13.61 5.02 22.23
CA GLN A 130 14.30 4.08 23.13
C GLN A 130 15.38 3.27 22.40
N THR A 131 15.09 2.80 21.19
CA THR A 131 16.01 1.97 20.40
C THR A 131 17.22 2.75 19.89
N LEU A 132 17.03 4.01 19.49
CA LEU A 132 18.07 4.79 18.81
C LEU A 132 18.89 5.69 19.75
N LYS A 133 18.39 6.02 20.95
CA LYS A 133 19.07 6.94 21.88
C LYS A 133 20.52 6.56 22.17
N ASP A 134 20.79 5.30 22.48
CA ASP A 134 22.14 4.83 22.78
C ASP A 134 23.05 4.84 21.55
N THR A 135 22.50 4.49 20.39
CA THR A 135 23.21 4.56 19.10
C THR A 135 23.62 6.00 18.79
N VAL A 136 22.72 6.98 19.00
CA VAL A 136 23.03 8.41 18.84
C VAL A 136 24.11 8.86 19.81
N ASN A 137 24.01 8.45 21.09
CA ASN A 137 25.00 8.83 22.11
C ASN A 137 26.39 8.28 21.80
N LYS A 138 26.48 7.08 21.23
CA LYS A 138 27.73 6.39 20.88
C LYS A 138 28.28 6.76 19.50
N ALA A 139 27.49 7.40 18.63
CA ALA A 139 27.91 7.73 17.28
C ALA A 139 29.18 8.61 17.26
N SER A 140 30.20 8.15 16.53
CA SER A 140 31.43 8.87 16.21
C SER A 140 31.23 9.61 14.88
N GLY A 141 31.09 10.94 14.92
CA GLY A 141 30.84 11.74 13.71
C GLY A 141 29.82 12.88 13.90
N ILE A 142 29.17 12.92 15.07
CA ILE A 142 28.32 14.03 15.50
C ILE A 142 28.79 14.55 16.86
N ASN A 143 28.75 15.87 17.06
CA ASN A 143 29.19 16.52 18.29
C ASN A 143 28.13 16.41 19.42
N ALA A 144 28.48 16.85 20.63
CA ALA A 144 27.59 16.73 21.80
C ALA A 144 26.27 17.52 21.65
N GLU A 145 26.31 18.69 21.01
CA GLU A 145 25.13 19.52 20.74
C GLU A 145 24.19 18.84 19.76
N GLN A 146 24.72 18.27 18.67
CA GLN A 146 23.95 17.50 17.69
C GLN A 146 23.31 16.27 18.33
N LYS A 147 24.04 15.54 19.18
CA LYS A 147 23.49 14.40 19.94
C LYS A 147 22.34 14.82 20.83
N ALA A 148 22.50 15.92 21.58
CA ALA A 148 21.44 16.47 22.43
C ALA A 148 20.24 16.91 21.59
N GLY A 149 20.46 17.60 20.47
CA GLY A 149 19.41 18.04 19.54
C GLY A 149 18.62 16.88 18.94
N ILE A 150 19.29 15.83 18.47
CA ILE A 150 18.64 14.62 17.93
C ILE A 150 17.82 13.91 19.02
N ASN A 151 18.38 13.74 20.22
CA ASN A 151 17.67 13.09 21.33
C ASN A 151 16.46 13.91 21.81
N ASN A 152 16.59 15.24 21.89
CA ASN A 152 15.50 16.13 22.25
C ASN A 152 14.38 16.06 21.21
N PHE A 153 14.74 16.09 19.92
CA PHE A 153 13.78 15.94 18.83
C PHE A 153 13.03 14.60 18.89
N MET A 154 13.75 13.48 19.04
CA MET A 154 13.12 12.17 19.18
C MET A 154 12.19 12.11 20.39
N SER A 155 12.62 12.63 21.54
CA SER A 155 11.81 12.68 22.76
C SER A 155 10.55 13.53 22.60
N GLN A 156 10.66 14.70 21.97
CA GLN A 156 9.52 15.60 21.73
C GLN A 156 8.54 14.99 20.73
N SER A 157 9.06 14.32 19.69
CA SER A 157 8.23 13.71 18.65
C SER A 157 7.28 12.63 19.18
N VAL A 158 7.60 11.98 20.31
CA VAL A 158 6.75 10.96 20.92
C VAL A 158 5.34 11.51 21.17
N GLY A 159 5.25 12.70 21.74
CA GLY A 159 3.98 13.32 22.11
C GLY A 159 3.43 14.32 21.08
N SER A 160 4.09 14.47 19.93
CA SER A 160 3.70 15.49 18.96
C SER A 160 2.46 15.05 18.15
N PRO A 161 1.60 16.01 17.79
CA PRO A 161 0.28 15.71 17.25
C PRO A 161 0.32 15.16 15.83
N LEU A 162 -0.78 14.55 15.40
CA LEU A 162 -1.02 14.32 13.98
C LEU A 162 -1.43 15.64 13.31
N ILE A 163 -0.63 16.12 12.37
CA ILE A 163 -0.99 17.29 11.56
C ILE A 163 -1.93 16.84 10.45
N VAL A 164 -3.14 17.37 10.46
CA VAL A 164 -4.13 17.21 9.40
C VAL A 164 -4.31 18.53 8.67
N MET A 165 -4.13 18.51 7.36
CA MET A 165 -4.26 19.68 6.51
C MET A 165 -5.74 19.95 6.21
N GLY A 166 -6.24 21.12 6.63
CA GLY A 166 -7.60 21.58 6.36
C GLY A 166 -7.80 22.16 4.96
N LYS A 167 -6.71 22.31 4.18
CA LYS A 167 -6.70 22.78 2.81
C LYS A 167 -5.62 22.08 2.02
N SER A 168 -5.78 22.05 0.69
CA SER A 168 -4.76 21.55 -0.21
C SER A 168 -3.41 22.27 0.03
N PRO A 169 -2.33 21.53 0.29
CA PRO A 169 -0.98 22.08 0.33
C PRO A 169 -0.40 22.31 -1.07
N LEU A 170 -1.13 21.90 -2.11
CA LEU A 170 -0.75 22.08 -3.49
C LEU A 170 -1.20 23.45 -4.01
N PRO A 171 -0.49 24.02 -5.00
CA PRO A 171 -0.94 25.23 -5.67
C PRO A 171 -2.34 25.06 -6.26
N SER A 172 -3.09 26.16 -6.37
CA SER A 172 -4.51 26.15 -6.76
C SER A 172 -4.79 25.63 -8.18
N PHE A 173 -3.76 25.55 -9.03
CA PHE A 173 -3.85 25.00 -10.38
C PHE A 173 -3.61 23.48 -10.44
N MET A 174 -3.21 22.86 -9.32
CA MET A 174 -3.03 21.40 -9.24
C MET A 174 -4.29 20.78 -8.63
N PRO A 175 -4.69 19.57 -9.07
CA PRO A 175 -5.85 18.90 -8.51
C PRO A 175 -5.65 18.63 -7.01
N SER A 176 -6.76 18.56 -6.27
CA SER A 176 -6.73 18.12 -4.87
C SER A 176 -6.02 16.76 -4.78
N PRO A 177 -5.05 16.59 -3.87
CA PRO A 177 -4.34 15.32 -3.75
C PRO A 177 -5.20 14.21 -3.14
N GLY A 178 -6.43 14.52 -2.69
CA GLY A 178 -7.24 13.59 -1.91
C GLY A 178 -6.69 13.37 -0.50
N PRO A 179 -7.10 12.28 0.16
CA PRO A 179 -6.41 11.79 1.33
C PRO A 179 -5.03 11.27 0.95
N CYS A 180 -4.00 11.74 1.66
CA CYS A 180 -2.63 11.26 1.46
C CYS A 180 -1.73 11.64 2.64
N MET A 181 -0.70 10.84 2.89
CA MET A 181 0.44 11.21 3.71
C MET A 181 1.45 11.99 2.87
N ILE A 182 1.82 13.18 3.36
CA ILE A 182 2.82 14.04 2.75
C ILE A 182 4.14 13.84 3.50
N PRO A 183 5.17 13.26 2.85
CA PRO A 183 6.48 13.04 3.46
C PRO A 183 7.33 14.32 3.39
N MET A 184 6.75 15.46 3.77
CA MET A 184 7.41 16.75 3.87
C MET A 184 7.19 17.30 5.27
N GLY A 185 8.24 17.90 5.84
CA GLY A 185 8.13 18.48 7.17
C GLY A 185 7.15 19.65 7.23
N GLY A 186 6.56 19.85 8.41
CA GLY A 186 5.72 20.99 8.74
C GLY A 186 6.34 21.82 9.86
N GLU A 187 6.66 23.09 9.59
CA GLU A 187 6.93 24.07 10.65
C GLU A 187 5.61 24.71 11.08
N MET A 188 5.14 24.36 12.26
CA MET A 188 3.92 24.92 12.84
C MET A 188 4.23 26.31 13.41
N VAL A 189 3.48 27.33 13.01
CA VAL A 189 3.65 28.70 13.49
C VAL A 189 2.32 29.33 13.90
N GLU A 190 2.37 30.27 14.84
CA GLU A 190 1.22 31.08 15.20
C GLU A 190 0.88 32.09 14.09
N ASN A 191 -0.40 32.16 13.69
CA ASN A 191 -0.86 32.98 12.56
C ASN A 191 -0.48 34.47 12.68
N LYS A 192 -0.50 35.03 13.90
CA LYS A 192 -0.30 36.47 14.14
C LYS A 192 1.16 36.85 14.33
N THR A 193 1.89 36.08 15.12
CA THR A 193 3.26 36.44 15.54
C THR A 193 4.32 35.75 14.70
N GLY A 194 3.97 34.68 13.96
CA GLY A 194 4.94 33.81 13.29
C GLY A 194 5.79 32.99 14.26
N LYS A 195 5.49 33.01 15.56
CA LYS A 195 6.23 32.23 16.57
C LYS A 195 6.09 30.74 16.26
N ARG A 196 7.23 30.02 16.23
CA ARG A 196 7.26 28.56 16.08
C ARG A 196 6.54 27.89 17.24
N LEU A 197 5.58 27.03 16.90
CA LEU A 197 4.79 26.20 17.80
C LEU A 197 5.35 24.77 17.88
N GLY A 198 5.98 24.29 16.81
CA GLY A 198 6.63 22.99 16.77
C GLY A 198 6.99 22.58 15.34
N ILE A 199 7.54 21.36 15.21
CA ILE A 199 8.02 20.80 13.94
C ILE A 199 7.55 19.36 13.84
N GLU A 200 7.13 18.95 12.66
CA GLU A 200 6.80 17.58 12.32
C GLU A 200 7.50 17.15 11.03
N THR A 201 7.70 15.85 10.85
CA THR A 201 8.38 15.28 9.68
C THR A 201 7.42 14.93 8.54
N SER A 202 6.14 14.78 8.84
CA SER A 202 5.08 14.48 7.88
C SER A 202 3.75 15.13 8.27
N MET A 203 2.85 15.19 7.30
CA MET A 203 1.49 15.72 7.46
C MET A 203 0.49 14.81 6.73
N ILE A 204 -0.79 14.85 7.08
CA ILE A 204 -1.85 14.12 6.37
C ILE A 204 -2.82 15.12 5.74
N CYS A 205 -3.18 14.90 4.48
CA CYS A 205 -4.32 15.57 3.86
C CYS A 205 -5.57 14.72 4.04
N ILE A 206 -6.70 15.37 4.30
CA ILE A 206 -8.02 14.76 4.26
C ILE A 206 -8.88 15.67 3.40
N LEU A 207 -8.86 15.42 2.09
CA LEU A 207 -9.51 16.26 1.10
C LEU A 207 -10.35 15.40 0.16
N ASP A 208 -11.38 16.01 -0.42
CA ASP A 208 -12.20 15.35 -1.43
C ASP A 208 -11.36 15.00 -2.68
N ILE A 209 -11.76 13.93 -3.36
CA ILE A 209 -11.24 13.53 -4.67
C ILE A 209 -12.35 13.72 -5.71
N GLY A 210 -12.05 14.52 -6.73
CA GLY A 210 -12.94 14.79 -7.87
C GLY A 210 -13.52 16.20 -7.88
N GLU A 211 -14.15 16.56 -9.00
CA GLU A 211 -14.82 17.86 -9.19
C GLU A 211 -16.18 17.68 -9.88
N GLY A 212 -17.15 18.52 -9.53
CA GLY A 212 -18.46 18.56 -10.19
C GLY A 212 -19.29 17.28 -9.97
N LYS A 213 -19.60 16.55 -11.05
CA LYS A 213 -20.47 15.35 -10.99
C LYS A 213 -19.72 14.05 -10.70
N GLU A 214 -18.39 14.06 -10.69
CA GLU A 214 -17.54 12.88 -10.52
C GLU A 214 -16.76 12.96 -9.19
N ILE A 215 -17.46 12.73 -8.09
CA ILE A 215 -16.87 12.66 -6.74
C ILE A 215 -16.42 11.22 -6.49
N LEU A 216 -15.10 10.98 -6.52
CA LEU A 216 -14.50 9.67 -6.23
C LEU A 216 -14.41 9.42 -4.71
N PHE A 217 -14.19 10.48 -3.94
CA PHE A 217 -14.19 10.47 -2.48
C PHE A 217 -14.71 11.80 -1.94
N SER A 218 -15.56 11.73 -0.92
CA SER A 218 -16.00 12.90 -0.17
C SER A 218 -15.80 12.66 1.32
N VAL A 219 -15.09 13.59 1.97
CA VAL A 219 -14.86 13.59 3.42
C VAL A 219 -16.18 13.64 4.17
N GLU A 220 -17.13 14.44 3.71
CA GLU A 220 -18.45 14.54 4.33
C GLU A 220 -19.22 13.21 4.26
N ASN A 221 -19.23 12.56 3.08
CA ASN A 221 -19.85 11.24 2.94
C ASN A 221 -19.14 10.19 3.80
N ALA A 222 -17.80 10.22 3.83
CA ALA A 222 -16.98 9.31 4.63
C ALA A 222 -17.26 9.44 6.14
N MET A 223 -17.53 10.65 6.65
CA MET A 223 -17.99 10.83 8.02
C MET A 223 -19.41 10.27 8.23
N LYS A 224 -20.34 10.57 7.31
CA LYS A 224 -21.74 10.13 7.43
C LYS A 224 -21.90 8.61 7.37
N ASN A 225 -21.02 7.92 6.66
CA ASN A 225 -21.04 6.48 6.51
C ASN A 225 -20.02 5.75 7.42
N ASP A 226 -19.33 6.47 8.31
CA ASP A 226 -18.34 5.97 9.28
C ASP A 226 -17.14 5.26 8.61
N THR A 227 -16.67 5.77 7.48
CA THR A 227 -15.48 5.25 6.77
C THR A 227 -14.29 6.20 6.78
N LEU A 228 -14.44 7.43 7.29
CA LEU A 228 -13.33 8.37 7.34
C LEU A 228 -12.15 7.86 8.18
N ASP A 229 -12.42 7.20 9.31
CA ASP A 229 -11.37 6.65 10.18
C ASP A 229 -10.49 5.61 9.48
N ILE A 230 -11.04 4.87 8.50
CA ILE A 230 -10.29 3.89 7.70
C ILE A 230 -9.22 4.61 6.88
N VAL A 231 -9.63 5.68 6.19
CA VAL A 231 -8.73 6.52 5.38
C VAL A 231 -7.65 7.14 6.25
N VAL A 232 -8.02 7.70 7.41
CA VAL A 232 -7.03 8.34 8.29
C VAL A 232 -6.10 7.31 8.93
N ALA A 233 -6.59 6.10 9.25
CA ALA A 233 -5.75 5.00 9.72
C ALA A 233 -4.71 4.61 8.65
N HIS A 234 -5.11 4.51 7.39
CA HIS A 234 -4.21 4.22 6.26
C HIS A 234 -3.08 5.26 6.16
N GLU A 235 -3.44 6.55 6.08
CA GLU A 235 -2.44 7.62 5.98
C GLU A 235 -1.56 7.72 7.24
N THR A 236 -2.11 7.35 8.40
CA THR A 236 -1.31 7.27 9.63
C THR A 236 -0.35 6.08 9.60
N GLY A 237 -0.72 4.95 8.98
CA GLY A 237 0.18 3.83 8.72
C GLY A 237 1.40 4.24 7.90
N HIS A 238 1.18 5.00 6.82
CA HIS A 238 2.25 5.64 6.03
C HIS A 238 3.09 6.59 6.88
N ALA A 239 2.46 7.44 7.69
CA ALA A 239 3.16 8.39 8.55
C ALA A 239 4.04 7.69 9.60
N MET A 240 3.58 6.56 10.16
CA MET A 240 4.37 5.74 11.09
C MET A 240 5.57 5.11 10.39
N GLN A 241 5.37 4.51 9.21
CA GLN A 241 6.48 3.95 8.45
C GLN A 241 7.52 5.03 8.11
N PHE A 242 7.04 6.22 7.73
CA PHE A 242 7.89 7.38 7.49
C PHE A 242 8.65 7.83 8.75
N ASP A 243 7.98 7.91 9.90
CA ASP A 243 8.61 8.24 11.18
C ASP A 243 9.75 7.25 11.50
N LEU A 244 9.59 5.97 11.21
CA LEU A 244 10.60 4.95 11.52
C LEU A 244 11.81 4.99 10.58
N TYR A 245 11.60 5.29 9.29
CA TYR A 245 12.66 5.28 8.28
C TYR A 245 13.37 6.62 8.12
N GLY A 246 12.65 7.73 8.32
CA GLY A 246 13.10 9.07 7.94
C GLY A 246 13.56 9.12 6.48
N LYS A 247 14.78 9.63 6.24
CA LYS A 247 15.38 9.74 4.89
C LYS A 247 15.50 8.40 4.15
N LEU A 248 15.62 7.28 4.86
CA LEU A 248 15.72 5.97 4.22
C LEU A 248 14.41 5.56 3.52
N PHE A 249 13.29 6.22 3.82
CA PHE A 249 12.01 5.95 3.17
C PHE A 249 12.05 6.20 1.65
N GLN A 250 12.89 7.15 1.19
CA GLN A 250 13.10 7.45 -0.23
C GLN A 250 13.87 6.34 -0.96
N LYS A 251 14.57 5.47 -0.22
CA LYS A 251 15.34 4.37 -0.80
C LYS A 251 14.48 3.14 -1.07
N ILE A 252 13.27 3.09 -0.52
CA ILE A 252 12.29 2.06 -0.88
C ILE A 252 11.87 2.30 -2.33
N GLN A 253 12.21 1.35 -3.20
CA GLN A 253 12.01 1.46 -4.64
C GLN A 253 10.52 1.48 -5.00
N ARG A 254 10.15 2.38 -5.91
CA ARG A 254 8.78 2.55 -6.44
C ARG A 254 8.88 2.74 -7.94
N THR A 255 9.18 1.65 -8.63
CA THR A 255 9.53 1.64 -10.06
C THR A 255 8.30 1.55 -10.95
N SER A 256 7.31 0.79 -10.51
CA SER A 256 6.14 0.47 -11.33
C SER A 256 5.35 1.72 -11.72
N SER A 257 4.86 1.74 -12.95
CA SER A 257 3.92 2.75 -13.43
C SER A 257 2.50 2.19 -13.58
N ASN A 258 2.17 1.08 -12.91
CA ASN A 258 0.90 0.38 -13.10
C ASN A 258 -0.30 1.05 -12.42
N GLY A 259 -0.08 2.16 -11.71
CA GLY A 259 -0.99 2.60 -10.64
C GLY A 259 -0.78 1.74 -9.39
N HIS A 260 -1.55 2.03 -8.34
CA HIS A 260 -1.48 1.29 -7.08
C HIS A 260 -2.89 1.17 -6.48
N ASP A 261 -3.27 -0.05 -6.15
CA ASP A 261 -4.51 -0.46 -5.48
C ASP A 261 -4.28 -1.92 -5.03
N ALA A 262 -4.97 -2.38 -4.00
CA ALA A 262 -4.76 -3.69 -3.39
C ALA A 262 -4.64 -4.88 -4.38
N PRO A 263 -5.44 -5.01 -5.46
CA PRO A 263 -5.31 -6.11 -6.41
C PRO A 263 -4.17 -5.97 -7.43
N ILE A 264 -3.64 -4.76 -7.62
CA ILE A 264 -2.71 -4.42 -8.72
C ILE A 264 -1.32 -4.98 -8.41
N ILE A 265 -0.65 -5.46 -9.47
CA ILE A 265 0.75 -5.87 -9.37
C ILE A 265 1.62 -4.66 -9.68
N THR A 266 2.33 -4.17 -8.68
CA THR A 266 3.19 -2.99 -8.74
C THR A 266 4.67 -3.40 -8.76
N ASP A 267 5.35 -3.29 -7.62
CA ASP A 267 6.72 -3.72 -7.37
C ASP A 267 6.90 -4.06 -5.89
N LEU A 268 8.04 -4.64 -5.53
CA LEU A 268 8.32 -5.10 -4.18
C LEU A 268 8.31 -3.99 -3.11
N GLY A 269 8.67 -2.76 -3.47
CA GLY A 269 8.78 -1.66 -2.52
C GLY A 269 7.46 -0.92 -2.34
N LEU A 270 6.73 -0.65 -3.44
CA LEU A 270 5.39 -0.06 -3.36
C LEU A 270 4.40 -1.01 -2.69
N ALA A 271 4.44 -2.32 -3.02
CA ALA A 271 3.63 -3.34 -2.33
C ALA A 271 3.91 -3.42 -0.83
N TYR A 272 5.15 -3.14 -0.41
CA TYR A 272 5.53 -3.09 1.00
C TYR A 272 5.00 -1.85 1.72
N ILE A 273 5.06 -0.68 1.08
CA ILE A 273 4.57 0.59 1.64
C ILE A 273 3.04 0.55 1.78
N GLU A 274 2.33 0.32 0.68
CA GLU A 274 0.87 0.28 0.69
C GLU A 274 0.36 -0.91 1.48
N GLY A 275 1.00 -2.08 1.35
CA GLY A 275 0.61 -3.28 2.10
C GLY A 275 0.64 -3.08 3.62
N TRP A 276 1.60 -2.30 4.14
CA TRP A 276 1.60 -1.93 5.56
C TRP A 276 0.41 -1.03 5.92
N ALA A 277 0.18 0.04 5.16
CA ALA A 277 -0.90 1.00 5.43
C ALA A 277 -2.29 0.35 5.30
N GLU A 278 -2.49 -0.47 4.28
CA GLU A 278 -3.69 -1.28 4.04
C GLU A 278 -3.96 -2.29 5.16
N ALA A 279 -2.93 -3.01 5.63
CA ALA A 279 -3.08 -3.88 6.79
C ALA A 279 -3.43 -3.08 8.04
N PHE A 280 -2.80 -1.92 8.23
CA PHE A 280 -3.01 -1.07 9.39
C PHE A 280 -4.46 -0.56 9.45
N GLU A 281 -5.02 -0.05 8.34
CA GLU A 281 -6.45 0.31 8.28
C GLU A 281 -7.37 -0.90 8.47
N ALA A 282 -6.99 -2.08 7.95
CA ALA A 282 -7.81 -3.29 8.08
C ALA A 282 -7.86 -3.84 9.51
N VAL A 283 -6.80 -3.64 10.31
CA VAL A 283 -6.72 -4.08 11.71
C VAL A 283 -7.28 -3.05 12.68
N TYR A 284 -6.93 -1.77 12.50
CA TYR A 284 -7.20 -0.71 13.48
C TYR A 284 -8.25 0.32 13.04
N GLY A 285 -8.66 0.30 11.77
CA GLY A 285 -9.84 1.03 11.32
C GLY A 285 -11.15 0.35 11.78
N PRO A 286 -12.29 1.06 11.72
CA PRO A 286 -13.56 0.51 12.16
C PRO A 286 -13.95 -0.74 11.38
N ALA A 287 -14.40 -1.77 12.10
CA ALA A 287 -15.09 -2.90 11.51
C ALA A 287 -16.50 -2.47 11.09
N ASN A 288 -16.60 -1.67 10.03
CA ASN A 288 -17.85 -1.01 9.65
C ASN A 288 -18.77 -2.01 8.92
N PRO A 289 -19.95 -2.35 9.49
CA PRO A 289 -20.88 -3.31 8.89
C PRO A 289 -21.50 -2.80 7.58
N LYS A 290 -21.39 -1.50 7.27
CA LYS A 290 -21.87 -0.88 6.02
C LYS A 290 -20.93 -1.15 4.83
N LEU A 291 -19.74 -1.71 5.05
CA LEU A 291 -18.76 -2.06 4.00
C LEU A 291 -19.10 -3.37 3.28
N ALA A 292 -20.34 -3.57 2.88
CA ALA A 292 -20.74 -4.65 1.98
C ALA A 292 -21.02 -4.08 0.58
N GLU A 293 -20.59 -4.76 -0.50
CA GLU A 293 -20.78 -4.23 -1.87
C GLU A 293 -22.23 -3.87 -2.18
N LYS A 294 -23.16 -4.71 -1.70
CA LYS A 294 -24.61 -4.50 -1.87
C LYS A 294 -25.10 -3.17 -1.29
N ASP A 295 -24.41 -2.63 -0.28
CA ASP A 295 -24.77 -1.42 0.44
C ASP A 295 -23.91 -0.20 0.01
N ARG A 296 -22.90 -0.40 -0.86
CA ARG A 296 -21.96 0.65 -1.32
C ARG A 296 -22.67 1.87 -1.90
N LYS A 297 -23.55 1.64 -2.89
CA LYS A 297 -24.31 2.72 -3.55
C LYS A 297 -25.32 3.38 -2.61
N LYS A 298 -25.89 2.61 -1.66
CA LYS A 298 -26.86 3.11 -0.68
C LYS A 298 -26.23 4.10 0.29
N HIS A 299 -24.97 3.90 0.65
CA HIS A 299 -24.24 4.72 1.63
C HIS A 299 -23.20 5.66 1.01
N ASN A 300 -23.18 5.80 -0.31
CA ASN A 300 -22.20 6.61 -1.04
C ASN A 300 -20.75 6.30 -0.63
N ILE A 301 -20.42 5.02 -0.46
CA ILE A 301 -19.08 4.57 -0.09
C ILE A 301 -18.21 4.53 -1.34
N SER A 302 -17.01 5.11 -1.27
CA SER A 302 -16.03 5.08 -2.35
C SER A 302 -15.61 3.65 -2.68
N GLU A 303 -15.47 3.35 -3.97
CA GLU A 303 -15.19 1.99 -4.46
C GLU A 303 -13.91 1.39 -3.87
N PHE A 304 -12.83 2.18 -3.79
CA PHE A 304 -11.55 1.75 -3.26
C PHE A 304 -11.58 1.35 -1.77
N LEU A 305 -12.56 1.83 -0.99
CA LEU A 305 -12.69 1.43 0.43
C LEU A 305 -13.25 0.02 0.56
N TYR A 306 -14.19 -0.35 -0.32
CA TYR A 306 -14.76 -1.69 -0.34
C TYR A 306 -13.81 -2.69 -0.99
N SER A 307 -13.22 -2.33 -2.12
CA SER A 307 -12.39 -3.25 -2.91
C SER A 307 -11.19 -3.77 -2.13
N ARG A 308 -10.75 -3.06 -1.08
CA ARG A 308 -9.58 -3.35 -0.22
C ARG A 308 -9.92 -4.15 1.05
N GLN A 309 -10.87 -3.67 1.86
CA GLN A 309 -11.08 -4.17 3.24
C GLN A 309 -11.46 -5.66 3.32
N ASP A 310 -12.45 -6.09 2.53
CA ASP A 310 -12.95 -7.47 2.59
C ASP A 310 -11.95 -8.49 2.05
N PRO A 311 -11.31 -8.26 0.88
CA PRO A 311 -10.33 -9.21 0.37
C PRO A 311 -9.03 -9.24 1.19
N ILE A 312 -8.54 -8.11 1.75
CA ILE A 312 -7.40 -8.13 2.70
C ILE A 312 -7.69 -9.04 3.89
N ARG A 313 -8.94 -9.14 4.33
CA ARG A 313 -9.36 -9.98 5.47
C ARG A 313 -9.72 -11.42 5.10
N ARG A 314 -10.01 -11.72 3.83
CA ARG A 314 -10.52 -13.05 3.42
C ARG A 314 -9.85 -13.70 2.20
N ASP A 315 -9.51 -12.93 1.17
CA ASP A 315 -9.17 -13.46 -0.17
C ASP A 315 -7.70 -13.27 -0.59
N ARG A 316 -7.00 -12.33 0.07
CA ARG A 316 -5.54 -12.14 0.01
C ARG A 316 -4.99 -11.83 -1.39
N TYR A 317 -5.82 -11.56 -2.40
CA TYR A 317 -5.44 -11.23 -3.79
C TYR A 317 -4.43 -12.18 -4.45
N VAL A 318 -4.41 -13.45 -4.06
CA VAL A 318 -3.44 -14.43 -4.56
C VAL A 318 -3.72 -14.94 -5.97
N TRP A 319 -4.92 -14.66 -6.49
CA TRP A 319 -5.42 -15.15 -7.77
C TRP A 319 -4.85 -14.37 -8.95
N ALA A 320 -4.59 -15.08 -10.06
CA ALA A 320 -4.13 -14.46 -11.30
C ALA A 320 -5.20 -13.52 -11.90
N THR A 321 -6.48 -13.84 -11.73
CA THR A 321 -7.60 -12.96 -12.10
C THR A 321 -8.25 -12.43 -10.82
N THR A 322 -8.39 -11.11 -10.73
CA THR A 322 -8.93 -10.40 -9.56
C THR A 322 -10.44 -10.27 -9.61
N THR A 323 -11.05 -10.49 -10.77
CA THR A 323 -12.49 -10.43 -11.01
C THR A 323 -13.03 -11.76 -11.54
N GLY A 324 -14.33 -11.98 -11.40
CA GLY A 324 -14.99 -13.18 -11.90
C GLY A 324 -14.78 -14.42 -11.03
N LYS A 325 -14.99 -15.61 -11.63
CA LYS A 325 -14.97 -16.88 -10.90
C LYS A 325 -13.52 -17.35 -10.68
N LYS A 326 -13.18 -17.67 -9.44
CA LYS A 326 -11.89 -18.29 -9.09
C LYS A 326 -11.67 -19.59 -9.84
N THR A 327 -10.58 -19.65 -10.60
CA THR A 327 -10.19 -20.78 -11.45
C THR A 327 -9.20 -21.73 -10.80
N GLY A 328 -8.64 -21.40 -9.63
CA GLY A 328 -7.53 -22.15 -9.03
C GLY A 328 -6.15 -21.65 -9.48
N VAL A 329 -6.09 -20.73 -10.44
CA VAL A 329 -4.83 -20.19 -10.97
C VAL A 329 -4.34 -19.04 -10.09
N LEU A 330 -3.11 -19.18 -9.59
CA LEU A 330 -2.46 -18.24 -8.70
C LEU A 330 -1.49 -17.32 -9.46
N LYS A 331 -1.23 -16.15 -8.89
CA LYS A 331 -0.06 -15.32 -9.21
C LYS A 331 1.24 -16.11 -8.94
N ASN A 332 2.30 -15.83 -9.69
CA ASN A 332 3.63 -16.36 -9.39
C ASN A 332 4.24 -15.68 -8.15
N GLY A 333 5.36 -16.21 -7.62
CA GLY A 333 5.92 -15.72 -6.35
C GLY A 333 6.33 -14.24 -6.37
N LEU A 334 6.86 -13.73 -7.49
CA LEU A 334 7.22 -12.32 -7.62
C LEU A 334 5.99 -11.43 -7.73
N GLN A 335 4.98 -11.86 -8.48
CA GLN A 335 3.69 -11.17 -8.57
C GLN A 335 3.03 -11.06 -7.19
N LEU A 336 3.02 -12.15 -6.41
CA LEU A 336 2.48 -12.15 -5.04
C LEU A 336 3.17 -11.12 -4.15
N MET A 337 4.50 -11.08 -4.14
CA MET A 337 5.25 -10.12 -3.31
C MET A 337 5.25 -8.69 -3.87
N SER A 338 4.78 -8.50 -5.10
CA SER A 338 4.61 -7.19 -5.74
C SER A 338 3.14 -6.75 -5.78
N THR A 339 2.24 -7.39 -5.03
CA THR A 339 0.83 -7.00 -4.92
C THR A 339 0.53 -6.50 -3.51
N GLU A 340 0.08 -5.26 -3.42
CA GLU A 340 -0.18 -4.52 -2.16
C GLU A 340 -1.09 -5.31 -1.24
N GLY A 341 -2.24 -5.78 -1.75
CA GLY A 341 -3.23 -6.51 -0.97
C GLY A 341 -2.79 -7.91 -0.53
N VAL A 342 -1.82 -8.53 -1.22
CA VAL A 342 -1.20 -9.79 -0.76
C VAL A 342 -0.32 -9.51 0.46
N VAL A 343 0.54 -8.48 0.36
CA VAL A 343 1.41 -8.04 1.45
C VAL A 343 0.58 -7.55 2.64
N ALA A 344 -0.50 -6.80 2.39
CA ALA A 344 -1.46 -6.38 3.41
C ALA A 344 -2.10 -7.57 4.13
N GLY A 345 -2.50 -8.60 3.38
CA GLY A 345 -3.02 -9.84 3.94
C GLY A 345 -2.04 -10.54 4.88
N HIS A 346 -0.75 -10.57 4.53
CA HIS A 346 0.30 -11.13 5.39
C HIS A 346 0.52 -10.30 6.65
N PHE A 347 0.62 -8.97 6.54
CA PHE A 347 0.71 -8.08 7.70
C PHE A 347 -0.50 -8.20 8.62
N TYR A 348 -1.70 -8.23 8.06
CA TYR A 348 -2.95 -8.40 8.81
C TYR A 348 -2.90 -9.68 9.67
N ASP A 349 -2.48 -10.81 9.11
CA ASP A 349 -2.41 -12.07 9.84
C ASP A 349 -1.29 -12.08 10.89
N ILE A 350 -0.17 -11.38 10.66
CA ILE A 350 0.88 -11.16 11.67
C ILE A 350 0.34 -10.32 12.83
N LEU A 351 -0.26 -9.16 12.53
CA LEU A 351 -0.79 -8.20 13.50
C LEU A 351 -1.96 -8.77 14.33
N THR A 352 -2.73 -9.70 13.76
CA THR A 352 -3.89 -10.32 14.43
C THR A 352 -3.61 -11.71 15.01
N SER A 353 -2.39 -12.23 14.87
CA SER A 353 -2.02 -13.55 15.38
C SER A 353 -1.95 -13.55 16.91
N ARG A 354 -2.79 -14.36 17.54
CA ARG A 354 -2.74 -14.59 19.01
C ARG A 354 -1.53 -15.40 19.45
N ALA A 355 -0.82 -16.03 18.51
CA ALA A 355 0.39 -16.79 18.79
C ALA A 355 1.65 -15.91 18.80
N ILE A 356 1.54 -14.66 18.35
CA ILE A 356 2.62 -13.69 18.37
C ILE A 356 2.34 -12.71 19.52
N ASN A 357 3.28 -12.59 20.45
CA ASN A 357 3.20 -11.60 21.51
C ASN A 357 3.64 -10.23 20.98
N ALA A 358 2.84 -9.18 21.27
CA ALA A 358 3.12 -7.80 20.89
C ALA A 358 3.47 -7.63 19.38
N PRO A 359 2.62 -8.11 18.45
CA PRO A 359 2.96 -8.16 17.03
C PRO A 359 3.17 -6.77 16.41
N PHE A 360 2.50 -5.74 16.92
CA PHE A 360 2.71 -4.37 16.47
C PHE A 360 4.10 -3.86 16.85
N GLU A 361 4.47 -3.93 18.13
CA GLU A 361 5.78 -3.47 18.61
C GLU A 361 6.94 -4.20 17.92
N LYS A 362 6.80 -5.52 17.69
CA LYS A 362 7.79 -6.31 16.93
C LYS A 362 7.88 -5.87 15.47
N SER A 363 6.75 -5.53 14.85
CA SER A 363 6.73 -5.00 13.47
C SER A 363 7.43 -3.64 13.39
N VAL A 364 7.17 -2.75 14.37
CA VAL A 364 7.87 -1.46 14.49
C VAL A 364 9.37 -1.64 14.69
N GLN A 365 9.78 -2.53 15.60
CA GLN A 365 11.20 -2.83 15.85
C GLN A 365 11.89 -3.39 14.58
N THR A 366 11.17 -4.21 13.81
CA THR A 366 11.66 -4.70 12.51
C THR A 366 11.81 -3.57 11.49
N MET A 367 10.85 -2.64 11.41
CA MET A 367 10.95 -1.48 10.51
C MET A 367 12.15 -0.59 10.82
N LEU A 368 12.60 -0.52 12.08
CA LEU A 368 13.82 0.23 12.45
C LEU A 368 15.11 -0.37 11.87
N THR A 369 15.10 -1.63 11.42
CA THR A 369 16.22 -2.19 10.63
C THR A 369 16.17 -1.75 9.16
N SER A 370 15.18 -0.92 8.80
CA SER A 370 14.98 -0.33 7.47
C SER A 370 14.95 -1.35 6.32
N PRO A 371 14.08 -2.38 6.36
CA PRO A 371 13.89 -3.26 5.20
C PRO A 371 13.37 -2.47 3.99
N MET A 372 13.86 -2.77 2.79
CA MET A 372 13.47 -2.05 1.57
C MET A 372 12.26 -2.66 0.86
N ASN A 373 11.81 -3.84 1.31
CA ASN A 373 10.65 -4.56 0.78
C ASN A 373 10.15 -5.57 1.83
N PHE A 374 9.02 -6.23 1.55
CA PHE A 374 8.41 -7.18 2.47
C PHE A 374 9.25 -8.44 2.72
N VAL A 375 10.01 -8.91 1.73
CA VAL A 375 10.90 -10.07 1.87
C VAL A 375 11.99 -9.78 2.91
N GLU A 376 12.65 -8.62 2.80
CA GLU A 376 13.61 -8.15 3.79
C GLU A 376 12.99 -7.95 5.16
N PHE A 377 11.76 -7.41 5.22
CA PHE A 377 11.03 -7.25 6.47
C PHE A 377 10.88 -8.60 7.19
N ILE A 378 10.41 -9.63 6.51
CA ILE A 378 10.22 -10.96 7.12
C ILE A 378 11.55 -11.59 7.55
N ASN A 379 12.60 -11.46 6.72
CA ASN A 379 13.94 -11.95 7.07
C ASN A 379 14.49 -11.25 8.32
N ASN A 380 14.31 -9.94 8.43
CA ASN A 380 14.70 -9.16 9.61
C ASN A 380 13.84 -9.50 10.83
N TYR A 381 12.52 -9.67 10.65
CA TYR A 381 11.59 -10.02 11.73
C TYR A 381 12.01 -11.33 12.40
N VAL A 382 12.20 -12.41 11.62
CA VAL A 382 12.53 -13.73 12.20
C VAL A 382 13.95 -13.79 12.76
N LYS A 383 14.83 -12.87 12.35
CA LYS A 383 16.16 -12.70 12.94
C LYS A 383 16.09 -12.01 14.30
N LEU A 384 15.23 -11.00 14.44
CA LEU A 384 15.01 -10.29 15.70
C LEU A 384 14.18 -11.10 16.69
N PHE A 385 13.19 -11.86 16.20
CA PHE A 385 12.22 -12.62 17.00
C PHE A 385 12.18 -14.09 16.55
N PRO A 386 13.25 -14.87 16.79
CA PRO A 386 13.35 -16.26 16.36
C PRO A 386 12.26 -17.17 16.95
N GLU A 387 11.69 -16.80 18.10
CA GLU A 387 10.56 -17.51 18.74
C GLU A 387 9.29 -17.48 17.89
N ASP A 388 9.09 -16.43 17.10
CA ASP A 388 7.91 -16.28 16.24
C ASP A 388 8.09 -16.95 14.87
N LYS A 389 9.32 -17.38 14.52
CA LYS A 389 9.69 -17.88 13.18
C LYS A 389 8.69 -18.90 12.64
N ARG A 390 8.30 -19.88 13.47
CA ARG A 390 7.35 -20.93 13.08
C ARG A 390 6.00 -20.36 12.67
N VAL A 391 5.46 -19.41 13.43
CA VAL A 391 4.15 -18.80 13.20
C VAL A 391 4.20 -17.88 11.98
N VAL A 392 5.22 -17.02 11.88
CA VAL A 392 5.41 -16.13 10.73
C VAL A 392 5.57 -16.93 9.45
N TYR A 393 6.41 -17.97 9.43
CA TYR A 393 6.59 -18.80 8.24
C TYR A 393 5.29 -19.52 7.85
N ARG A 394 4.47 -19.96 8.81
CA ARG A 394 3.14 -20.52 8.51
C ARG A 394 2.25 -19.50 7.85
N ILE A 395 2.14 -18.29 8.39
CA ILE A 395 1.33 -17.21 7.82
C ILE A 395 1.73 -16.94 6.38
N ILE A 396 3.03 -16.77 6.11
CA ILE A 396 3.49 -16.45 4.75
C ILE A 396 3.22 -17.62 3.79
N LEU A 397 3.64 -18.83 4.15
CA LEU A 397 3.57 -19.99 3.26
C LEU A 397 2.14 -20.46 3.01
N GLU A 398 1.28 -20.47 4.03
CA GLU A 398 -0.12 -20.90 3.85
C GLU A 398 -0.91 -19.88 3.03
N ASN A 399 -0.71 -18.58 3.29
CA ASN A 399 -1.39 -17.53 2.54
C ASN A 399 -0.88 -17.41 1.10
N SER A 400 0.40 -17.69 0.83
CA SER A 400 0.94 -17.71 -0.53
C SER A 400 0.71 -19.05 -1.25
N HIS A 401 0.02 -20.00 -0.60
CA HIS A 401 -0.08 -21.40 -1.06
C HIS A 401 1.28 -22.00 -1.43
N TYR A 402 2.33 -21.62 -0.70
CA TYR A 402 3.72 -22.04 -0.86
C TYR A 402 4.37 -21.62 -2.19
N VAL A 403 3.69 -20.80 -3.01
CA VAL A 403 4.17 -20.35 -4.32
C VAL A 403 5.43 -19.50 -4.19
N THR A 404 5.63 -18.79 -3.07
CA THR A 404 6.86 -18.02 -2.83
C THR A 404 8.08 -18.92 -2.59
N MET A 405 7.88 -20.19 -2.25
CA MET A 405 8.96 -21.12 -1.88
C MET A 405 9.27 -22.14 -2.98
N ASP A 406 8.26 -22.61 -3.71
CA ASP A 406 8.44 -23.70 -4.68
C ASP A 406 7.64 -23.47 -5.96
N ALA A 407 8.30 -23.65 -7.11
CA ALA A 407 7.71 -23.42 -8.43
C ALA A 407 6.56 -24.37 -8.76
N GLN A 408 6.50 -25.56 -8.14
CA GLN A 408 5.44 -26.54 -8.39
C GLN A 408 4.20 -26.26 -7.55
N ALA A 409 4.28 -25.39 -6.54
CA ALA A 409 3.20 -25.17 -5.58
C ALA A 409 1.93 -24.60 -6.23
N ALA A 410 2.07 -23.72 -7.23
CA ALA A 410 0.93 -23.16 -7.96
C ALA A 410 0.15 -24.24 -8.71
N GLN A 411 0.85 -25.15 -9.40
CA GLN A 411 0.22 -26.25 -10.13
C GLN A 411 -0.36 -27.30 -9.18
N ALA A 412 0.32 -27.59 -8.07
CA ALA A 412 -0.19 -28.49 -7.03
C ALA A 412 -1.49 -27.95 -6.41
N TYR A 413 -1.54 -26.65 -6.12
CA TYR A 413 -2.74 -26.00 -5.61
C TYR A 413 -3.87 -25.99 -6.64
N LYS A 414 -3.58 -25.67 -7.90
CA LYS A 414 -4.58 -25.72 -8.98
C LYS A 414 -5.24 -27.11 -9.07
N ASN A 415 -4.44 -28.17 -9.06
CA ASN A 415 -4.93 -29.55 -9.07
C ASN A 415 -5.83 -29.84 -7.85
N TYR A 416 -5.40 -29.43 -6.64
CA TYR A 416 -6.21 -29.56 -5.44
C TYR A 416 -7.55 -28.80 -5.54
N TYR A 417 -7.52 -27.55 -6.02
CA TYR A 417 -8.70 -26.70 -6.15
C TYR A 417 -9.70 -27.23 -7.17
N GLU A 418 -9.26 -27.62 -8.36
CA GLU A 418 -10.11 -28.17 -9.42
C GLU A 418 -10.80 -29.45 -8.96
N ASN A 419 -10.09 -30.33 -8.24
CA ASN A 419 -10.67 -31.55 -7.68
C ASN A 419 -11.63 -31.28 -6.52
N LYS A 420 -11.37 -30.26 -5.68
CA LYS A 420 -12.32 -29.80 -4.66
C LYS A 420 -13.63 -29.32 -5.31
N VAL A 421 -13.53 -28.50 -6.36
CA VAL A 421 -14.70 -28.02 -7.11
C VAL A 421 -15.42 -29.20 -7.78
N GLY A 422 -14.69 -30.11 -8.41
CA GLY A 422 -15.24 -31.34 -9.01
C GLY A 422 -15.99 -32.20 -8.01
N TYR A 423 -15.45 -32.37 -6.80
CA TYR A 423 -16.11 -33.09 -5.71
C TYR A 423 -17.41 -32.41 -5.28
N THR A 424 -17.41 -31.08 -5.09
CA THR A 424 -18.65 -30.33 -4.75
C THR A 424 -19.70 -30.38 -5.86
N GLN A 425 -19.29 -30.62 -7.11
CA GLN A 425 -20.16 -30.78 -8.26
C GLN A 425 -20.52 -32.26 -8.53
N ASN A 426 -20.15 -33.20 -7.65
CA ASN A 426 -20.31 -34.64 -7.82
C ASN A 426 -19.65 -35.23 -9.08
N LYS A 427 -18.63 -34.56 -9.63
CA LYS A 427 -17.84 -35.01 -10.79
C LYS A 427 -16.60 -35.83 -10.41
N VAL A 428 -16.15 -35.71 -9.16
CA VAL A 428 -14.99 -36.44 -8.60
C VAL A 428 -15.48 -37.23 -7.39
N SER A 429 -15.03 -38.48 -7.25
CA SER A 429 -15.43 -39.31 -6.12
C SER A 429 -14.85 -38.80 -4.79
N LYS A 430 -15.50 -39.12 -3.67
CA LYS A 430 -14.97 -38.79 -2.34
C LYS A 430 -13.58 -39.40 -2.10
N GLY A 431 -13.36 -40.62 -2.58
CA GLY A 431 -12.07 -41.32 -2.42
C GLY A 431 -10.93 -40.62 -3.14
N ASP A 432 -11.17 -40.21 -4.39
CA ASP A 432 -10.17 -39.50 -5.20
C ASP A 432 -9.85 -38.12 -4.61
N PHE A 433 -10.87 -37.38 -4.18
CA PHE A 433 -10.65 -36.08 -3.55
C PHE A 433 -9.86 -36.18 -2.24
N GLU A 434 -10.18 -37.15 -1.36
CA GLU A 434 -9.43 -37.32 -0.10
C GLU A 434 -7.97 -37.73 -0.36
N LYS A 435 -7.70 -38.51 -1.42
CA LYS A 435 -6.32 -38.80 -1.84
C LYS A 435 -5.57 -37.54 -2.25
N ILE A 436 -6.13 -36.73 -3.14
CA ILE A 436 -5.51 -35.49 -3.64
C ILE A 436 -5.29 -34.49 -2.49
N LYS A 437 -6.26 -34.36 -1.59
CA LYS A 437 -6.16 -33.52 -0.39
C LYS A 437 -5.03 -33.99 0.53
N LYS A 438 -4.89 -35.31 0.73
CA LYS A 438 -3.79 -35.89 1.54
C LYS A 438 -2.44 -35.61 0.89
N ASP A 439 -2.33 -35.80 -0.43
CA ASP A 439 -1.09 -35.60 -1.17
C ASP A 439 -0.67 -34.11 -1.15
N TYR A 440 -1.60 -33.19 -1.38
CA TYR A 440 -1.35 -31.75 -1.29
C TYR A 440 -0.94 -31.32 0.13
N LYS A 441 -1.59 -31.87 1.16
CA LYS A 441 -1.21 -31.63 2.55
C LYS A 441 0.20 -32.17 2.85
N ALA A 442 0.53 -33.37 2.40
CA ALA A 442 1.86 -33.94 2.62
C ALA A 442 2.96 -33.11 1.92
N TYR A 443 2.69 -32.63 0.70
CA TYR A 443 3.59 -31.75 -0.04
C TYR A 443 3.86 -30.44 0.70
N THR A 444 2.81 -29.73 1.13
CA THR A 444 2.93 -28.46 1.86
C THR A 444 3.59 -28.60 3.23
N GLU A 445 3.31 -29.69 3.96
CA GLU A 445 4.01 -30.00 5.22
C GLU A 445 5.50 -30.31 5.00
N GLY A 446 5.84 -30.99 3.90
CA GLY A 446 7.23 -31.22 3.50
C GLY A 446 7.98 -29.93 3.20
N LEU A 447 7.37 -29.00 2.46
CA LEU A 447 7.93 -27.67 2.22
C LEU A 447 8.09 -26.87 3.51
N PHE A 448 7.10 -26.91 4.40
CA PHE A 448 7.21 -26.25 5.70
C PHE A 448 8.36 -26.80 6.55
N ALA A 449 8.53 -28.12 6.59
CA ALA A 449 9.65 -28.74 7.29
C ALA A 449 11.01 -28.32 6.70
N LYS A 450 11.09 -28.18 5.37
CA LYS A 450 12.28 -27.66 4.68
C LYS A 450 12.56 -26.20 5.08
N ALA A 451 11.54 -25.35 5.10
CA ALA A 451 11.65 -23.94 5.52
C ALA A 451 12.16 -23.81 6.96
N MET A 452 11.65 -24.64 7.88
CA MET A 452 12.07 -24.60 9.29
C MET A 452 13.52 -25.00 9.51
N LYS A 453 14.07 -25.91 8.69
CA LYS A 453 15.47 -26.35 8.82
C LYS A 453 16.44 -25.28 8.36
N ASN A 454 16.37 -24.85 7.10
CA ASN A 454 17.22 -23.81 6.48
C ASN A 454 16.69 -23.34 5.11
N GLY A 455 15.42 -23.62 4.77
CA GLY A 455 14.86 -23.25 3.47
C GLY A 455 14.48 -21.78 3.43
N ASP A 456 14.81 -21.10 2.32
CA ASP A 456 14.31 -19.77 2.02
C ASP A 456 12.84 -19.86 1.57
N ILE A 457 11.94 -19.23 2.33
CA ILE A 457 10.50 -19.20 2.04
C ILE A 457 10.13 -18.31 0.85
N PHE A 458 11.12 -17.57 0.32
CA PHE A 458 11.04 -16.72 -0.86
C PHE A 458 11.92 -17.24 -2.02
N ALA A 459 12.38 -18.50 -1.95
CA ALA A 459 13.25 -19.11 -2.98
C ALA A 459 12.63 -19.11 -4.41
N ASN A 460 11.32 -18.94 -4.52
CA ASN A 460 10.58 -18.83 -5.78
C ASN A 460 10.00 -17.41 -6.01
N VAL A 461 10.63 -16.39 -5.43
CA VAL A 461 10.45 -14.98 -5.81
C VAL A 461 11.54 -14.63 -6.83
N GLY A 462 11.17 -14.61 -8.11
CA GLY A 462 12.10 -14.38 -9.22
C GLY A 462 12.71 -12.97 -9.23
N PRO A 463 13.72 -12.72 -10.08
CA PRO A 463 14.32 -11.39 -10.20
C PRO A 463 13.37 -10.42 -10.90
N GLN A 464 13.42 -9.14 -10.53
CA GLN A 464 12.74 -8.09 -11.28
C GLN A 464 13.47 -7.78 -12.60
N MET A 465 12.72 -7.70 -13.70
CA MET A 465 13.27 -7.46 -15.04
C MET A 465 12.56 -6.26 -15.70
N TRP A 466 12.93 -5.07 -15.24
CA TRP A 466 12.30 -3.81 -15.62
C TRP A 466 12.64 -3.36 -17.05
N PHE A 467 11.61 -2.98 -17.80
CA PHE A 467 11.72 -2.28 -19.08
C PHE A 467 10.75 -1.11 -19.12
N ALA A 468 11.07 -0.13 -19.95
CA ALA A 468 10.26 1.06 -20.16
C ALA A 468 9.96 1.27 -21.63
N GLY A 469 8.94 2.08 -21.90
CA GLY A 469 8.58 2.53 -23.24
C GLY A 469 7.64 3.72 -23.19
N LYS A 470 7.27 4.25 -24.36
CA LYS A 470 6.45 5.45 -24.51
C LYS A 470 5.23 5.17 -25.38
N ILE A 471 4.05 5.56 -24.92
CA ILE A 471 2.79 5.49 -25.66
C ILE A 471 2.43 6.88 -26.16
N ASN A 472 2.25 7.06 -27.46
CA ASN A 472 1.76 8.33 -28.01
C ASN A 472 0.26 8.49 -27.76
N LEU A 473 -0.11 9.38 -26.84
CA LEU A 473 -1.49 9.64 -26.45
C LEU A 473 -2.29 10.34 -27.57
N SER A 474 -1.64 11.00 -28.54
CA SER A 474 -2.35 11.66 -29.65
C SER A 474 -2.96 10.68 -30.66
N ASN A 475 -2.56 9.40 -30.61
CA ASN A 475 -3.00 8.37 -31.57
C ASN A 475 -4.17 7.52 -31.02
N ILE A 476 -4.59 7.73 -29.77
CA ILE A 476 -5.74 7.04 -29.17
C ILE A 476 -7.03 7.70 -29.71
N LYS A 477 -7.67 7.06 -30.69
CA LYS A 477 -8.81 7.58 -31.47
C LYS A 477 -10.16 7.70 -30.71
N SER A 478 -10.21 7.47 -29.40
CA SER A 478 -11.43 7.64 -28.61
C SER A 478 -11.66 9.13 -28.31
N GLU A 479 -12.87 9.67 -28.51
CA GLU A 479 -13.23 10.97 -27.95
C GLU A 479 -12.87 11.00 -26.45
N PRO A 480 -12.12 12.00 -25.97
CA PRO A 480 -11.74 12.04 -24.58
C PRO A 480 -12.98 12.22 -23.72
N THR A 481 -13.20 11.28 -22.80
CA THR A 481 -14.19 11.36 -21.71
C THR A 481 -14.04 12.67 -20.93
N ALA A 482 -15.08 13.10 -20.20
CA ALA A 482 -15.03 14.33 -19.41
C ALA A 482 -13.85 14.32 -18.41
N ALA A 483 -13.58 13.18 -17.77
CA ALA A 483 -12.39 12.95 -16.94
C ALA A 483 -11.06 13.18 -17.69
N LYS A 484 -10.92 12.69 -18.94
CA LYS A 484 -9.73 12.96 -19.79
C LYS A 484 -9.55 14.44 -20.13
N LYS A 485 -10.65 15.18 -20.30
CA LYS A 485 -10.61 16.64 -20.55
C LYS A 485 -10.19 17.41 -19.30
N ILE A 486 -10.58 16.96 -18.11
CA ILE A 486 -10.17 17.54 -16.82
C ILE A 486 -8.67 17.28 -16.57
N MET A 487 -8.21 16.04 -16.79
CA MET A 487 -6.79 15.68 -16.71
C MET A 487 -5.94 16.50 -17.69
N ALA A 488 -6.31 16.58 -18.97
CA ALA A 488 -5.58 17.38 -19.96
C ALA A 488 -5.54 18.89 -19.63
N LYS A 489 -6.52 19.39 -18.87
CA LYS A 489 -6.61 20.79 -18.42
C LYS A 489 -5.80 21.03 -17.14
N ALA A 490 -5.74 20.05 -16.23
CA ALA A 490 -4.91 20.04 -15.02
C ALA A 490 -3.41 19.90 -15.34
N PHE A 491 -3.05 19.24 -16.45
CA PHE A 491 -1.66 18.94 -16.83
C PHE A 491 -1.02 19.90 -17.83
N GLY A 492 -1.68 21.04 -18.13
CA GLY A 492 -1.12 22.11 -18.95
C GLY A 492 -0.28 21.63 -20.13
N LYS A 493 -0.90 21.04 -21.17
CA LYS A 493 -0.28 20.63 -22.46
C LYS A 493 1.26 20.59 -22.45
N LYS A 494 1.90 19.50 -22.01
CA LYS A 494 3.31 19.29 -22.32
C LYS A 494 3.70 17.95 -22.92
N ASP A 495 3.10 16.83 -22.54
CA ASP A 495 3.55 15.55 -23.10
C ASP A 495 2.52 14.87 -24.00
N LYS A 496 2.90 14.70 -25.28
CA LYS A 496 2.18 13.86 -26.25
C LYS A 496 2.34 12.36 -25.95
N PHE A 497 3.15 11.99 -24.96
CA PHE A 497 3.56 10.62 -24.69
C PHE A 497 3.40 10.27 -23.21
N TYR A 498 2.98 9.04 -22.93
CA TYR A 498 2.96 8.42 -21.61
C TYR A 498 4.12 7.43 -21.51
N GLU A 499 5.02 7.59 -20.53
CA GLU A 499 6.07 6.61 -20.25
C GLU A 499 5.54 5.53 -19.30
N PHE A 500 5.67 4.26 -19.70
CA PHE A 500 5.35 3.13 -18.83
C PHE A 500 6.63 2.42 -18.38
N ARG A 501 6.55 1.76 -17.22
CA ARG A 501 7.60 0.92 -16.62
C ARG A 501 6.96 -0.36 -16.14
N LEU A 502 7.36 -1.47 -16.74
CA LEU A 502 6.84 -2.81 -16.46
C LEU A 502 7.97 -3.75 -16.13
N ASP A 503 7.70 -4.70 -15.24
CA ASP A 503 8.60 -5.81 -14.98
C ASP A 503 8.12 -7.02 -15.79
N LEU A 504 9.01 -7.53 -16.65
CA LEU A 504 8.74 -8.66 -17.54
C LEU A 504 8.32 -9.94 -16.79
N ASN A 505 8.78 -10.12 -15.54
CA ASN A 505 8.44 -11.28 -14.73
C ASN A 505 7.11 -11.13 -13.96
N THR A 506 6.55 -9.92 -13.87
CA THR A 506 5.26 -9.68 -13.22
C THR A 506 4.15 -9.29 -14.18
N ALA A 507 4.50 -8.71 -15.34
CA ALA A 507 3.56 -8.24 -16.33
C ALA A 507 2.55 -9.33 -16.74
N THR A 508 1.28 -8.96 -16.75
CA THR A 508 0.18 -9.81 -17.21
C THR A 508 0.01 -9.66 -18.72
N ALA A 509 -0.70 -10.61 -19.35
CA ALA A 509 -1.07 -10.47 -20.76
C ALA A 509 -1.85 -9.16 -20.99
N ASP A 510 -2.69 -8.77 -20.03
CA ASP A 510 -3.50 -7.54 -20.10
C ASP A 510 -2.62 -6.29 -20.09
N MET A 511 -1.60 -6.24 -19.22
CA MET A 511 -0.63 -5.15 -19.19
C MET A 511 0.10 -5.01 -20.54
N PHE A 512 0.52 -6.13 -21.16
CA PHE A 512 1.12 -6.10 -22.50
C PHE A 512 0.14 -5.61 -23.58
N ARG A 513 -1.12 -6.07 -23.53
CA ARG A 513 -2.16 -5.62 -24.47
C ARG A 513 -2.41 -4.12 -24.34
N MET A 514 -2.45 -3.60 -23.11
CA MET A 514 -2.71 -2.19 -22.82
C MET A 514 -1.63 -1.26 -23.38
N ILE A 515 -0.36 -1.70 -23.39
CA ILE A 515 0.72 -0.93 -24.02
C ILE A 515 0.82 -1.15 -25.54
N GLY A 516 -0.05 -1.99 -26.14
CA GLY A 516 -0.16 -2.16 -27.60
C GLY A 516 0.34 -3.48 -28.18
N PHE A 517 0.69 -4.48 -27.36
CA PHE A 517 1.00 -5.81 -27.88
C PHE A 517 -0.27 -6.52 -28.37
N ALA A 518 -0.18 -7.28 -29.45
CA ALA A 518 -1.28 -8.13 -29.87
C ALA A 518 -1.52 -9.25 -28.85
N GLU A 519 -2.78 -9.67 -28.72
CA GLU A 519 -3.22 -10.69 -27.75
C GLU A 519 -2.39 -11.97 -27.81
N ALA A 520 -2.13 -12.49 -29.01
CA ALA A 520 -1.33 -13.70 -29.19
C ALA A 520 0.12 -13.54 -28.73
N ASP A 521 0.73 -12.36 -28.89
CA ASP A 521 2.12 -12.14 -28.48
C ASP A 521 2.23 -11.84 -26.97
N ALA A 522 1.23 -11.15 -26.40
CA ALA A 522 1.10 -10.99 -24.96
C ALA A 522 0.96 -12.35 -24.25
N ALA A 523 0.13 -13.24 -24.79
CA ALA A 523 -0.02 -14.61 -24.28
C ALA A 523 1.28 -15.40 -24.40
N LYS A 524 1.99 -15.32 -25.53
CA LYS A 524 3.29 -15.98 -25.72
C LYS A 524 4.34 -15.54 -24.70
N LEU A 525 4.39 -14.25 -24.36
CA LEU A 525 5.32 -13.74 -23.34
C LEU A 525 5.05 -14.35 -21.96
N VAL A 526 3.77 -14.39 -21.57
CA VAL A 526 3.34 -15.01 -20.31
C VAL A 526 3.63 -16.51 -20.31
N GLU A 527 3.31 -17.22 -21.39
CA GLU A 527 3.57 -18.66 -21.51
C GLU A 527 5.07 -18.98 -21.47
N ALA A 528 5.91 -18.18 -22.14
CA ALA A 528 7.36 -18.35 -22.12
C ALA A 528 7.94 -18.13 -20.71
N ARG A 529 7.43 -17.14 -19.97
CA ARG A 529 7.78 -16.94 -18.55
C ARG A 529 7.38 -18.16 -17.73
N ASP A 530 6.12 -18.57 -17.81
CA ASP A 530 5.57 -19.63 -16.96
C ASP A 530 6.25 -20.98 -17.24
N LYS A 531 6.62 -21.27 -18.50
CA LYS A 531 7.39 -22.47 -18.87
C LYS A 531 8.79 -22.50 -18.29
N THR A 532 9.42 -21.34 -18.09
CA THR A 532 10.77 -21.21 -17.53
C THR A 532 10.77 -20.90 -16.03
N GLY A 533 9.57 -20.73 -15.44
CA GLY A 533 9.34 -20.22 -14.09
C GLY A 533 9.49 -18.70 -14.03
N PHE A 534 10.68 -18.20 -14.35
CA PHE A 534 10.99 -16.79 -14.49
C PHE A 534 12.02 -16.60 -15.58
N PHE A 535 11.96 -15.46 -16.27
CA PHE A 535 13.10 -15.00 -17.05
C PHE A 535 14.25 -14.65 -16.09
N LYS A 536 15.47 -15.06 -16.45
CA LYS A 536 16.67 -14.89 -15.62
C LYS A 536 17.83 -14.43 -16.47
N GLY A 537 18.55 -13.41 -15.99
CA GLY A 537 19.75 -12.88 -16.63
C GLY A 537 19.46 -12.18 -17.96
N GLY A 538 20.27 -11.18 -18.28
CA GLY A 538 20.18 -10.48 -19.56
C GLY A 538 19.19 -9.31 -19.60
N ASN A 539 19.03 -8.78 -20.80
CA ASN A 539 18.28 -7.56 -21.09
C ASN A 539 16.79 -7.90 -21.36
N PRO A 540 15.82 -7.33 -20.61
CA PRO A 540 14.41 -7.67 -20.77
C PRO A 540 13.86 -7.37 -22.17
N VAL A 541 14.35 -6.33 -22.83
CA VAL A 541 13.97 -5.98 -24.21
C VAL A 541 14.46 -7.03 -25.21
N ASN A 542 15.67 -7.57 -25.01
CA ASN A 542 16.19 -8.65 -25.83
C ASN A 542 15.38 -9.95 -25.65
N ILE A 543 14.91 -10.23 -24.43
CA ILE A 543 14.03 -11.38 -24.17
C ILE A 543 12.69 -11.19 -24.88
N ILE A 544 12.08 -10.01 -24.77
CA ILE A 544 10.84 -9.70 -25.52
C ILE A 544 11.07 -9.96 -27.01
N LYS A 545 12.17 -9.45 -27.59
CA LYS A 545 12.53 -9.67 -28.99
C LYS A 545 12.62 -11.16 -29.33
N GLN A 546 13.30 -11.96 -28.51
CA GLN A 546 13.47 -13.40 -28.72
C GLN A 546 12.13 -14.16 -28.69
N VAL A 547 11.21 -13.77 -27.80
CA VAL A 547 9.92 -14.47 -27.63
C VAL A 547 8.93 -14.10 -28.73
N VAL A 548 8.82 -12.81 -29.10
CA VAL A 548 7.84 -12.37 -30.12
C VAL A 548 8.38 -12.44 -31.55
N GLY A 549 9.71 -12.55 -31.72
CA GLY A 549 10.40 -12.57 -33.01
C GLY A 549 10.74 -11.18 -33.56
N ASP A 550 11.79 -11.10 -34.36
CA ASP A 550 12.39 -9.87 -34.87
C ASP A 550 11.41 -8.94 -35.60
N GLU A 551 10.56 -9.49 -36.47
CA GLU A 551 9.59 -8.69 -37.24
C GLU A 551 8.54 -8.04 -36.34
N ARG A 552 7.96 -8.83 -35.41
CA ARG A 552 6.94 -8.34 -34.47
C ARG A 552 7.56 -7.34 -33.50
N PHE A 553 8.74 -7.64 -32.98
CA PHE A 553 9.50 -6.74 -32.12
C PHE A 553 9.79 -5.40 -32.82
N GLY A 554 10.22 -5.43 -34.10
CA GLY A 554 10.44 -4.21 -34.88
C GLY A 554 9.21 -3.31 -34.98
N LYS A 555 8.02 -3.90 -35.13
CA LYS A 555 6.73 -3.18 -35.15
C LYS A 555 6.37 -2.57 -33.79
N TYR A 556 6.58 -3.31 -32.69
CA TYR A 556 6.34 -2.76 -31.35
C TYR A 556 7.34 -1.67 -31.01
N ASN A 557 8.63 -1.90 -31.28
CA ASN A 557 9.69 -1.00 -30.89
C ASN A 557 9.68 0.33 -31.66
N SER A 558 9.19 0.34 -32.91
CA SER A 558 9.02 1.59 -33.69
C SER A 558 7.97 2.53 -33.11
N VAL A 559 7.04 2.02 -32.29
CA VAL A 559 5.99 2.80 -31.62
C VAL A 559 6.35 3.06 -30.16
N LEU A 560 6.79 2.02 -29.46
CA LEU A 560 6.95 2.05 -28.01
C LEU A 560 8.36 2.46 -27.55
N ASN A 561 9.37 2.42 -28.43
CA ASN A 561 10.77 2.71 -28.08
C ASN A 561 11.21 1.98 -26.79
N LEU A 562 11.08 0.66 -26.80
CA LEU A 562 11.35 -0.17 -25.63
C LEU A 562 12.84 -0.10 -25.25
N ALA A 563 13.09 0.13 -23.97
CA ALA A 563 14.43 0.16 -23.40
C ALA A 563 14.49 -0.61 -22.06
N PRO A 564 15.62 -1.23 -21.72
CA PRO A 564 15.84 -1.71 -20.36
C PRO A 564 15.75 -0.54 -19.40
N TYR A 565 15.14 -0.78 -18.24
CA TYR A 565 15.02 0.23 -17.22
C TYR A 565 15.91 -0.11 -16.03
N ASP A 566 16.94 0.71 -15.81
CA ASP A 566 17.84 0.58 -14.67
C ASP A 566 17.36 1.45 -13.52
N HIS A 567 16.59 0.82 -12.63
CA HIS A 567 16.04 1.46 -11.45
C HIS A 567 17.09 1.83 -10.39
N SER A 568 18.34 1.37 -10.50
CA SER A 568 19.42 1.71 -9.56
C SER A 568 20.07 3.08 -9.82
N LYS A 569 19.84 3.65 -11.01
CA LYS A 569 20.37 4.96 -11.44
C LYS A 569 19.34 6.09 -11.31
N ALA A 570 18.13 5.77 -10.90
CA ALA A 570 17.00 6.67 -10.84
C ALA A 570 16.93 7.42 -9.50
N ASP A 571 16.83 8.74 -9.56
CA ASP A 571 16.64 9.58 -8.37
C ASP A 571 15.14 9.53 -7.97
N ALA A 572 14.81 8.82 -6.89
CA ALA A 572 13.42 8.53 -6.48
C ALA A 572 12.55 9.80 -6.30
N ILE A 573 13.18 10.94 -5.96
CA ILE A 573 12.50 12.23 -5.78
C ILE A 573 12.17 12.89 -7.13
N ALA A 574 13.04 12.75 -8.14
CA ALA A 574 12.78 13.25 -9.49
C ALA A 574 11.62 12.48 -10.14
N GLN A 575 11.53 11.18 -9.85
CA GLN A 575 10.52 10.31 -10.43
C GLN A 575 9.14 10.47 -9.79
N TYR A 576 9.02 10.68 -8.49
CA TYR A 576 7.70 10.91 -7.86
C TYR A 576 6.99 12.18 -8.38
N LYS A 577 7.77 13.20 -8.77
CA LYS A 577 7.25 14.41 -9.43
C LYS A 577 6.74 14.16 -10.85
N GLU A 578 7.26 13.14 -11.54
CA GLU A 578 6.81 12.73 -12.89
C GLU A 578 5.74 11.62 -12.85
N GLN A 579 5.76 10.75 -11.83
CA GLN A 579 4.92 9.56 -11.68
C GLN A 579 3.54 9.86 -11.08
N SER A 580 3.40 10.91 -10.25
CA SER A 580 2.18 11.16 -9.44
C SER A 580 0.95 11.62 -10.21
N LEU A 581 1.00 11.71 -11.55
CA LEU A 581 -0.03 12.38 -12.35
C LEU A 581 -0.39 11.66 -13.67
N ALA A 582 0.04 10.41 -13.85
CA ALA A 582 -0.11 9.70 -15.12
C ALA A 582 -1.28 8.68 -15.11
N LEU A 583 -2.08 8.66 -16.18
CA LEU A 583 -3.20 7.73 -16.38
C LEU A 583 -2.72 6.28 -16.62
N TRP A 584 -3.39 5.32 -15.99
CA TRP A 584 -2.93 3.94 -15.76
C TRP A 584 -3.15 3.03 -16.98
N PRO A 585 -2.32 2.01 -17.24
CA PRO A 585 -2.59 1.01 -18.28
C PRO A 585 -3.97 0.35 -18.10
N GLU A 586 -4.35 0.02 -16.86
CA GLU A 586 -5.65 -0.57 -16.54
C GLU A 586 -6.81 0.44 -16.64
N ASP A 587 -6.53 1.73 -16.43
CA ASP A 587 -7.50 2.80 -16.67
C ASP A 587 -7.75 3.07 -18.15
N ILE A 588 -6.77 2.80 -19.02
CA ILE A 588 -6.97 2.88 -20.48
C ILE A 588 -8.13 1.96 -20.91
N ALA A 589 -8.33 0.80 -20.24
CA ALA A 589 -9.46 -0.09 -20.52
C ALA A 589 -10.81 0.47 -20.06
N LYS A 590 -10.87 1.18 -18.92
CA LYS A 590 -12.09 1.87 -18.45
C LYS A 590 -12.47 3.07 -19.33
N LEU A 591 -11.54 3.55 -20.16
CA LEU A 591 -11.75 4.64 -21.10
C LEU A 591 -12.29 4.18 -22.47
N GLY A 592 -12.40 2.86 -22.68
CA GLY A 592 -12.88 2.24 -23.92
C GLY A 592 -14.24 1.55 -23.82
N ASN A 593 -14.88 1.57 -22.65
CA ASN A 593 -16.23 1.04 -22.41
C ASN A 593 -17.23 2.17 -22.13
#